data_AF-X1Q733-F1
#
_entry.id   AF-X1Q733-F1
#
_cell.length_a   1.000
_cell.length_b   1.000
_cell.length_c   1.000
_cell.angle_alpha   90.00
_cell.angle_beta   90.00
_cell.angle_gamma   90.00
#
_symmetry.space_group_name_H-M   'P 1'
#
loop_
_entity.id
_entity.type
_entity.pdbx_description
1 polymer ?
#
loop_
_entity_poly.entity_id
_entity_poly.type
_entity_poly.pdbx_seq_one_letter_code
_entity_poly.pdbx_strand_id
1 'polypeptide(L)' 'LALGYDPVWFGVVLILNLQVGAITPPVGVNLFALKSAIPNIEMTDIFLGSIPFALLMAVMVVLLLLLPDLALWLPGTMWG' A
#
# COMPACT_ATOMS: atom_id res chain seq x y z
N LEU A 1 17.61 12.64 11.32
CA LEU A 1 18.36 12.83 10.05
C LEU A 1 19.64 11.95 10.01
N ALA A 2 19.59 10.68 10.41
CA ALA A 2 20.81 9.89 10.67
C ALA A 2 21.21 8.89 9.55
N LEU A 3 20.46 8.82 8.44
CA LEU A 3 20.73 7.83 7.36
C LEU A 3 20.84 8.46 5.96
N GLY A 4 20.76 9.78 5.81
CA GLY A 4 20.85 10.46 4.49
C GLY A 4 19.63 10.30 3.57
N TYR A 5 18.57 9.63 4.03
CA TYR A 5 17.32 9.47 3.27
C TYR A 5 16.31 10.58 3.55
N ASP A 6 15.52 10.91 2.53
CA ASP A 6 14.39 11.83 2.64
C ASP A 6 13.29 11.22 3.53
N PRO A 7 12.87 11.91 4.61
CA PRO A 7 11.87 11.39 5.54
C PRO A 7 10.46 11.28 4.93
N VAL A 8 10.12 12.09 3.92
CA VAL A 8 8.84 12.03 3.22
C VAL A 8 8.81 10.77 2.36
N TRP A 9 9.87 10.52 1.58
CA TRP A 9 9.98 9.29 0.79
C TRP A 9 9.87 8.05 1.68
N PHE A 10 10.60 8.03 2.80
CA PHE A 10 10.54 6.93 3.76
C PHE A 10 9.13 6.75 4.33
N GLY A 11 8.45 7.84 4.68
CA GLY A 11 7.07 7.82 5.15
C GLY A 11 6.09 7.25 4.12
N VAL A 12 6.24 7.62 2.85
CA VAL A 12 5.40 7.09 1.75
C VAL A 12 5.61 5.59 1.57
N VAL A 13 6.86 5.13 1.53
CA VAL A 13 7.17 3.69 1.42
C VAL A 13 6.62 2.92 2.62
N LEU A 14 6.72 3.48 3.83
CA LEU A 14 6.19 2.88 5.05
C LEU A 14 4.65 2.77 5.02
N ILE A 15 3.93 3.83 4.63
CA ILE A 15 2.47 3.83 4.51
C ILE A 15 2.01 2.81 3.46
N LEU A 16 2.70 2.72 2.33
CA LEU A 16 2.35 1.74 1.30
C LEU A 16 2.55 0.30 1.78
N ASN A 17 3.64 0.01 2.49
CA ASN A 17 3.84 -1.30 3.09
C ASN A 17 2.74 -1.64 4.10
N LEU A 18 2.31 -0.67 4.91
CA LEU A 18 1.17 -0.86 5.82
C LEU A 18 -0.13 -1.16 5.07
N GLN A 19 -0.39 -0.48 3.96
CA GLN A 19 -1.58 -0.78 3.15
C GLN A 19 -1.53 -2.18 2.53
N VAL A 20 -0.39 -2.61 1.98
CA VAL A 20 -0.23 -3.98 1.46
C VAL A 20 -0.51 -5.01 2.56
N GLY A 21 -0.04 -4.75 3.79
CA GLY A 21 -0.34 -5.58 4.96
C GLY A 21 -1.82 -5.61 5.36
N ALA A 22 -2.57 -4.54 5.10
CA ALA A 22 -4.01 -4.48 5.38
C ALA A 22 -4.86 -5.34 4.44
N ILE A 23 -4.33 -5.70 3.28
CA ILE A 23 -5.06 -6.41 2.21
C ILE A 23 -4.54 -7.86 2.06
N THR A 24 -3.32 -8.15 2.50
CA THR A 24 -2.76 -9.51 2.45
C THR A 24 -3.07 -10.26 3.76
N PRO A 25 -3.54 -11.52 3.72
CA PRO A 25 -3.61 -12.39 4.91
C PRO A 25 -2.19 -12.58 5.45
N PRO A 26 -1.87 -12.20 6.71
CA PRO A 26 -2.51 -12.65 7.96
C PRO A 26 -3.25 -11.57 8.77
N VAL A 27 -3.03 -10.29 8.48
CA VAL A 27 -3.74 -9.17 9.14
C VAL A 27 -5.04 -8.88 8.42
N GLY A 28 -4.99 -8.71 7.09
CA GLY A 28 -6.15 -8.77 6.18
C GLY A 28 -7.37 -7.94 6.58
N VAL A 29 -7.19 -6.86 7.34
CA VAL A 29 -8.27 -6.12 8.00
C VAL A 29 -9.32 -5.68 6.98
N ASN A 30 -8.91 -5.25 5.79
CA ASN A 30 -9.85 -4.86 4.73
C ASN A 30 -10.66 -6.05 4.20
N LEU A 31 -10.03 -7.23 4.04
CA LEU A 31 -10.71 -8.45 3.60
C LEU A 31 -11.69 -8.95 4.67
N PHE A 32 -11.29 -8.91 5.95
CA PHE A 32 -12.13 -9.31 7.08
C PHE A 32 -13.32 -8.36 7.29
N ALA A 33 -13.11 -7.05 7.11
CA ALA A 33 -14.19 -6.07 7.14
C ALA A 33 -15.20 -6.29 5.99
N LEU A 34 -14.73 -6.67 4.81
CA LEU A 34 -15.62 -6.99 3.70
C LEU A 34 -16.38 -8.30 3.94
N LYS A 35 -15.71 -9.32 4.52
CA LYS A 35 -16.35 -10.58 4.92
C LYS A 35 -17.40 -10.37 6.03
N SER A 36 -17.19 -9.44 6.97
CA SER A 36 -18.17 -9.13 8.00
C SER A 36 -19.39 -8.37 7.44
N ALA A 37 -19.18 -7.51 6.43
CA ALA A 37 -20.27 -6.83 5.73
C ALA A 37 -21.07 -7.75 4.80
N ILE A 38 -20.42 -8.76 4.19
CA ILE A 38 -21.06 -9.69 3.25
C ILE A 38 -20.70 -11.16 3.60
N PRO A 39 -21.41 -11.76 4.57
CA PRO A 39 -21.06 -13.09 5.10
C PRO A 39 -21.25 -14.24 4.10
N ASN A 40 -22.06 -14.05 3.05
CA ASN A 40 -22.36 -15.08 2.03
C ASN A 40 -21.23 -15.34 1.02
N ILE A 41 -20.18 -14.51 0.98
CA ILE A 41 -19.07 -14.67 0.03
C ILE A 41 -17.93 -15.42 0.72
N GLU A 42 -17.29 -16.39 0.08
CA GLU A 42 -16.14 -17.05 0.67
C GLU A 42 -14.95 -16.09 0.81
N MET A 43 -14.15 -16.27 1.88
CA MET A 43 -12.94 -15.46 2.10
C MET A 43 -11.95 -15.61 0.94
N THR A 44 -11.92 -16.80 0.33
CA THR A 44 -11.12 -17.14 -0.84
C THR A 44 -11.49 -16.27 -2.04
N ASP A 45 -12.79 -16.11 -2.34
CA ASP A 45 -13.24 -15.27 -3.46
C ASP A 45 -12.89 -13.80 -3.25
N ILE A 46 -13.03 -13.31 -2.02
CA ILE A 46 -12.65 -11.94 -1.65
C ILE A 46 -11.14 -11.75 -1.85
N PHE A 47 -10.33 -12.73 -1.42
CA PHE A 47 -8.88 -12.68 -1.60
C PHE A 47 -8.49 -12.70 -3.07
N LEU A 48 -9.03 -13.63 -3.87
CA LEU A 48 -8.78 -13.71 -5.31
C LEU A 48 -9.20 -12.43 -6.05
N GLY A 49 -10.32 -11.82 -5.67
CA GLY A 49 -10.75 -10.53 -6.19
C GLY A 49 -9.81 -9.38 -5.85
N SER A 50 -9.08 -9.47 -4.74
CA SER A 50 -8.13 -8.44 -4.29
C SER A 50 -6.72 -8.57 -4.90
N ILE A 51 -6.38 -9.72 -5.50
CA ILE A 51 -5.08 -9.97 -6.16
C ILE A 51 -4.68 -8.87 -7.15
N PRO A 52 -5.52 -8.43 -8.12
CA PRO A 52 -5.12 -7.38 -9.05
C PRO A 52 -4.77 -6.05 -8.35
N PHE A 53 -5.48 -5.74 -7.26
CA PHE A 53 -5.19 -4.54 -6.46
C PHE A 53 -3.87 -4.69 -5.70
N ALA A 54 -3.65 -5.84 -5.05
CA ALA A 54 -2.40 -6.13 -4.36
C ALA A 54 -1.19 -6.08 -5.30
N LEU A 55 -1.34 -6.59 -6.53
CA LEU A 55 -0.32 -6.50 -7.58
C LEU A 55 0.02 -5.05 -7.93
N LEU A 56 -1.00 -4.21 -8.15
CA LEU A 56 -0.79 -2.79 -8.44
C LEU A 56 -0.06 -2.07 -7.30
N MET A 57 -0.38 -2.39 -6.05
CA MET A 57 0.31 -1.81 -4.90
C MET A 57 1.76 -2.28 -4.80
N ALA A 58 2.03 -3.57 -5.05
CA ALA A 58 3.40 -4.08 -5.09
C ALA A 58 4.21 -3.40 -6.20
N VAL A 59 3.63 -3.23 -7.39
CA VAL A 59 4.24 -2.47 -8.49
C VAL A 59 4.54 -1.04 -8.06
N MET A 60 3.60 -0.37 -7.38
CA MET A 60 3.80 1.00 -6.91
C MET A 60 4.92 1.12 -5.86
N VAL A 61 5.03 0.14 -4.96
CA VAL A 61 6.15 0.07 -4.00
C VAL A 61 7.48 -0.07 -4.74
N VAL A 62 7.59 -1.01 -5.68
CA VAL A 62 8.81 -1.19 -6.49
C VAL A 62 9.15 0.08 -7.26
N LEU A 63 8.15 0.74 -7.83
CA LEU A 63 8.33 1.93 -8.62
C LEU A 63 8.84 3.10 -7.78
N LEU A 64 8.35 3.27 -6.54
CA LEU A 64 8.84 4.29 -5.60
C LEU A 64 10.21 3.97 -4.99
N LEU A 65 10.59 2.69 -4.92
CA LEU A 65 11.95 2.28 -4.55
C LEU A 65 12.96 2.64 -5.66
N LEU A 66 12.56 2.52 -6.94
CA LEU A 66 13.41 2.85 -8.09
C LEU A 66 13.41 4.34 -8.43
N LEU A 67 12.27 5.02 -8.23
CA LEU A 67 12.04 6.42 -8.58
C LEU A 67 11.48 7.18 -7.36
N PRO A 68 12.34 7.52 -6.38
CA PRO A 68 11.93 8.23 -5.17
C PRO A 68 11.32 9.61 -5.46
N ASP A 69 11.73 10.24 -6.57
CA ASP A 69 11.24 11.55 -7.01
C ASP A 69 9.73 11.57 -7.24
N LEU A 70 9.09 10.44 -7.56
CA LEU A 70 7.63 10.38 -7.69
C LEU A 70 6.90 10.61 -6.37
N ALA A 71 7.47 10.18 -5.25
CA ALA A 71 6.92 10.47 -3.92
C ALA A 71 7.16 11.94 -3.52
N LEU A 72 8.24 12.55 -3.99
CA LEU A 72 8.68 13.89 -3.61
C LEU A 72 8.17 14.98 -4.55
N TRP A 73 7.74 14.62 -5.76
CA TRP A 73 7.25 15.56 -6.78
C TRP A 73 6.04 16.37 -6.29
N LEU A 74 5.07 15.71 -5.66
CA LEU A 74 3.87 16.38 -5.15
C LEU A 74 4.18 17.29 -3.94
N PRO A 75 4.87 16.83 -2.86
CA PRO A 75 5.33 17.71 -1.79
C PRO A 75 6.17 18.90 -2.29
N GLY A 76 7.09 18.65 -3.23
CA GLY A 76 7.96 19.69 -3.80
C GLY A 76 7.24 20.71 -4.68
N THR A 77 6.02 20.41 -5.14
CA THR A 77 5.17 21.37 -5.89
C THR A 77 4.09 22.02 -5.01
N MET A 78 3.77 21.45 -3.86
CA MET A 78 2.82 22.03 -2.89
C MET A 78 3.50 22.97 -1.88
N TRP A 79 4.78 22.75 -1.56
CA TRP A 79 5.58 23.67 -0.78
C TRP A 79 6.12 24.78 -1.68
N GLY A 80 5.25 25.72 -2.02
CA GLY A 80 5.63 27.03 -2.57
C GLY A 80 6.14 27.97 -1.49
#